data_AF-L1JGP7-F1
#
_entry.id   AF-L1JGP7-F1
#
_cell.length_a   1.000
_cell.length_b   1.000
_cell.length_c   1.000
_cell.angle_alpha   90.00
_cell.angle_beta   90.00
_cell.angle_gamma   90.00
#
_symmetry.space_group_name_H-M   'P 1'
#
loop_
_entity.id
_entity.type
_entity.pdbx_description
1 polymer ?
#
loop_
_entity_poly.entity_id
_entity_poly.type
_entity_poly.pdbx_seq_one_letter_code
_entity_poly.pdbx_strand_id
1 'polypeptide(L)'
;MRLLCPSAAAGAHVSCCPGLHSFTARASNLAVPRTRANVCGWRMEGESRRGFDLIGGRDWDLLSLRQFRREARLRYASLNQSEPLRILLFALLTVFSASASALAEALDSSLSDPEKATSLVVSVASFLLFLRERGRRTAQLVRFDRESMASDLSAAFEDPLTGSRKSLKLRDLREKLRVLVVYGDAETLKAVLKEAAVYRRRLLQSQVALVAASSDGSSRKDWEVPKSARGGWLWEATEKQAERDGRQRRLADLNCRASSGGGAWFALNKKGRSRASGLGAPRFDELLGSRLPPTELSEQDAPFFTELDESVAAAQGRFYDVSLPQGGNEVTSEQALTNGKLEEMRALFSEELSEDVSEFVNLGGRLDPWDSQLREGSRPQGMKISSRDVTVADDGLEAWTTCLEQPAGGFGTLLATQRWKRKESGGADAQWTLVAHRTIPFSLNAGAMAILRCDCRGCVAGLRTLDKQGPLDMPNPASD
;
A
#
# COMPACT_ATOMS: atom_id res chain seq x y z
N MET A 1 12.33 46.40 66.60
CA MET A 1 12.72 45.91 65.26
C MET A 1 11.43 45.78 64.46
N ARG A 2 10.98 46.82 63.74
CA ARG A 2 11.27 47.14 62.31
C ARG A 2 11.19 45.90 61.39
N LEU A 3 10.50 45.86 60.25
CA LEU A 3 9.56 46.69 59.47
C LEU A 3 9.27 45.84 58.19
N LEU A 4 8.05 45.90 57.63
CA LEU A 4 7.70 45.94 56.18
C LEU A 4 7.90 44.74 55.21
N CYS A 5 6.85 44.52 54.39
CA CYS A 5 6.83 43.99 52.99
C CYS A 5 7.76 44.81 52.03
N PRO A 6 8.06 44.46 50.73
CA PRO A 6 7.16 43.84 49.73
C PRO A 6 7.77 42.98 48.56
N SER A 7 6.86 42.38 47.75
CA SER A 7 6.84 42.19 46.28
C SER A 7 8.14 42.09 45.45
N ALA A 8 8.27 41.03 44.62
CA ALA A 8 8.65 41.16 43.20
C ALA A 8 8.33 39.89 42.38
N ALA A 9 7.84 40.12 41.17
CA ALA A 9 7.46 39.15 40.14
C ALA A 9 8.65 38.56 39.38
N ALA A 10 8.51 37.32 38.91
CA ALA A 10 9.13 36.84 37.66
C ALA A 10 8.35 35.64 37.13
N GLY A 11 7.60 35.86 36.06
CA GLY A 11 6.95 34.80 35.30
C GLY A 11 7.99 34.01 34.50
N ALA A 12 7.96 32.69 34.63
CA ALA A 12 8.55 31.77 33.69
C ALA A 12 7.41 30.88 33.16
N HIS A 13 6.93 31.20 31.96
CA HIS A 13 6.06 30.33 31.19
C HIS A 13 6.86 29.07 30.84
N VAL A 14 6.59 27.99 31.56
CA VAL A 14 6.99 26.63 31.17
C VAL A 14 6.11 26.25 29.99
N SER A 15 6.66 26.38 28.79
CA SER A 15 6.08 25.82 27.56
C SER A 15 6.12 24.29 27.65
N CYS A 16 5.03 23.72 28.18
CA CYS A 16 4.75 22.29 28.10
C CYS A 16 4.47 21.92 26.63
N CYS A 17 5.51 21.50 25.90
CA CYS A 17 5.35 20.80 24.63
C CYS A 17 4.74 19.39 24.89
N PRO A 18 3.56 19.04 24.36
CA PRO A 18 3.05 17.69 24.48
C PRO A 18 3.75 16.76 23.47
N GLY A 19 4.63 15.91 23.99
CA GLY A 19 4.74 14.48 23.67
C GLY A 19 4.78 14.03 22.21
N LEU A 20 5.95 14.14 21.57
CA LEU A 20 6.37 13.32 20.41
C LEU A 20 6.77 11.90 20.87
N HIS A 21 5.89 11.20 21.59
CA HIS A 21 6.18 9.89 22.15
C HIS A 21 5.16 8.85 21.68
N SER A 22 5.46 8.20 20.56
CA SER A 22 5.15 6.76 20.32
C SER A 22 5.38 6.34 18.85
N PHE A 23 6.52 6.66 18.22
CA PHE A 23 7.03 5.82 17.09
C PHE A 23 8.46 6.18 16.66
N THR A 24 8.90 7.41 16.91
CA THR A 24 10.28 7.89 16.71
C THR A 24 11.31 6.99 17.39
N ALA A 25 10.95 6.34 18.49
CA ALA A 25 11.80 5.36 19.20
C ALA A 25 12.04 4.05 18.42
N ARG A 26 11.16 3.58 17.53
CA ARG A 26 11.36 2.29 16.85
C ARG A 26 12.23 2.37 15.60
N ALA A 27 12.21 3.49 14.86
CA ALA A 27 13.14 3.71 13.74
C ALA A 27 14.57 3.99 14.24
N SER A 28 14.70 4.68 15.39
CA SER A 28 16.00 4.91 16.05
C SER A 28 16.53 3.68 16.81
N ASN A 29 15.66 2.77 17.28
CA ASN A 29 16.05 1.47 17.84
C ASN A 29 16.43 0.40 16.79
N LEU A 30 16.65 0.77 15.52
CA LEU A 30 17.32 -0.08 14.54
C LEU A 30 18.84 -0.25 14.82
N ALA A 31 19.29 0.08 16.03
CA ALA A 31 20.62 -0.25 16.52
C ALA A 31 20.82 -1.76 16.50
N VAL A 32 21.59 -2.23 15.52
CA VAL A 32 22.15 -3.59 15.50
C VAL A 32 22.87 -3.81 16.83
N PRO A 33 22.54 -4.84 17.62
CA PRO A 33 23.34 -5.16 18.78
C PRO A 33 24.73 -5.57 18.28
N ARG A 34 25.73 -4.73 18.55
CA ARG A 34 27.15 -5.10 18.43
C ARG A 34 27.48 -6.03 19.60
N THR A 35 27.13 -7.30 19.48
CA THR A 35 27.74 -8.36 20.28
C THR A 35 29.16 -8.57 19.77
N ARG A 36 30.13 -7.95 20.45
CA ARG A 36 31.55 -8.35 20.36
C ARG A 36 31.69 -9.74 20.99
N ALA A 37 31.51 -10.78 20.20
CA ALA A 37 32.10 -12.08 20.50
C ALA A 37 33.53 -12.07 19.95
N ASN A 38 34.51 -11.95 20.84
CA ASN A 38 35.90 -12.23 20.53
C ASN A 38 36.03 -13.75 20.30
N VAL A 39 35.82 -14.20 19.07
CA VAL A 39 36.26 -15.53 18.64
C VAL A 39 37.65 -15.36 18.04
N CYS A 40 38.64 -15.88 18.77
CA CYS A 40 40.01 -16.03 18.30
C CYS A 40 40.00 -16.99 17.10
N GLY A 41 39.92 -16.43 15.89
CA GLY A 41 39.92 -17.16 14.64
C GLY A 41 41.32 -17.15 14.03
N TRP A 42 41.91 -18.33 13.90
CA TRP A 42 43.16 -18.58 13.19
C TRP A 42 43.16 -17.88 11.82
N ARG A 43 44.15 -17.01 11.62
CA ARG A 43 44.42 -16.32 10.36
C ARG A 43 45.10 -17.32 9.42
N MET A 44 44.33 -17.89 8.49
CA MET A 44 44.86 -18.49 7.26
C MET A 44 44.89 -17.39 6.20
N GLU A 45 46.08 -16.86 5.95
CA GLU A 45 46.36 -15.97 4.82
C GLU A 45 46.36 -16.76 3.52
N GLY A 46 45.79 -16.17 2.46
CA GLY A 46 46.07 -16.57 1.09
C GLY A 46 45.12 -17.57 0.45
N GLU A 47 43.83 -17.27 0.37
CA GLU A 47 43.01 -17.70 -0.77
C GLU A 47 41.77 -16.81 -0.89
N SER A 48 41.58 -16.23 -2.07
CA SER A 48 40.39 -15.44 -2.40
C SER A 48 39.14 -16.32 -2.28
N ARG A 49 38.50 -16.28 -1.11
CA ARG A 49 37.17 -16.85 -0.91
C ARG A 49 36.21 -16.11 -1.83
N ARG A 50 35.99 -16.65 -3.04
CA ARG A 50 34.68 -16.58 -3.68
C ARG A 50 33.73 -17.21 -2.66
N GLY A 51 33.15 -16.38 -1.79
CA GLY A 51 32.14 -16.83 -0.86
C GLY A 51 31.10 -17.58 -1.65
N PHE A 52 30.80 -18.82 -1.24
CA PHE A 52 29.65 -19.55 -1.77
C PHE A 52 28.42 -18.67 -1.54
N ASP A 53 27.97 -17.96 -2.58
CA ASP A 53 26.73 -17.23 -2.54
C ASP A 53 25.60 -18.25 -2.65
N LEU A 54 25.28 -18.87 -1.52
CA LEU A 54 24.25 -19.90 -1.38
C LEU A 54 22.84 -19.34 -1.69
N ILE A 55 22.68 -18.01 -1.71
CA ILE A 55 21.36 -17.36 -1.74
C ILE A 55 21.13 -16.59 -3.05
N GLY A 56 22.15 -15.89 -3.57
CA GLY A 56 22.04 -15.07 -4.80
C GLY A 56 22.24 -15.84 -6.11
N GLY A 57 22.78 -17.06 -6.05
CA GLY A 57 23.01 -17.90 -7.24
C GLY A 57 21.73 -18.25 -8.00
N ARG A 58 21.83 -18.32 -9.34
CA ARG A 58 20.77 -18.82 -10.22
C ARG A 58 21.05 -20.27 -10.60
N ASP A 59 20.04 -21.13 -10.50
CA ASP A 59 20.13 -22.52 -10.90
C ASP A 59 19.13 -22.83 -12.03
N TRP A 60 19.57 -23.67 -12.96
CA TRP A 60 18.71 -24.21 -14.00
C TRP A 60 17.65 -25.14 -13.40
N ASP A 61 16.40 -24.94 -13.80
CA ASP A 61 15.29 -25.75 -13.36
C ASP A 61 14.69 -26.53 -14.54
N LEU A 62 14.84 -27.86 -14.51
CA LEU A 62 14.48 -28.75 -15.61
C LEU A 62 12.99 -28.74 -15.93
N LEU A 63 12.12 -28.60 -14.92
CA LEU A 63 10.67 -28.65 -15.12
C LEU A 63 10.12 -27.37 -15.76
N SER A 64 10.76 -26.22 -15.54
CA SER A 64 10.39 -24.96 -16.18
C SER A 64 11.19 -24.68 -17.45
N LEU A 65 12.37 -25.30 -17.62
CA LEU A 65 13.36 -24.98 -18.64
C LEU A 65 13.86 -23.53 -18.55
N ARG A 66 14.02 -23.03 -17.32
CA ARG A 66 14.46 -21.66 -17.04
C ARG A 66 15.41 -21.62 -15.84
N GLN A 67 16.24 -20.59 -15.76
CA GLN A 67 17.02 -20.30 -14.57
C GLN A 67 16.22 -19.46 -13.57
N PHE A 68 16.23 -19.90 -12.31
CA PHE A 68 15.64 -19.17 -11.18
C PHE A 68 16.66 -18.99 -10.07
N ARG A 69 16.49 -17.96 -9.24
CA ARG A 69 17.30 -17.82 -8.02
C ARG A 69 17.09 -19.02 -7.08
N ARG A 70 18.17 -19.43 -6.42
CA ARG A 70 18.18 -20.52 -5.42
C ARG A 70 17.14 -20.30 -4.33
N GLU A 71 17.03 -19.08 -3.80
CA GLU A 71 16.04 -18.75 -2.78
C GLU A 71 14.60 -19.00 -3.26
N ALA A 72 14.27 -18.63 -4.50
CA ALA A 72 12.95 -18.85 -5.08
C ALA A 72 12.61 -20.35 -5.20
N ARG A 73 13.59 -21.16 -5.62
CA ARG A 73 13.45 -22.63 -5.70
C ARG A 73 13.28 -23.27 -4.33
N LEU A 74 14.09 -22.86 -3.34
CA LEU A 74 13.99 -23.38 -1.97
C LEU A 74 12.64 -23.06 -1.33
N ARG A 75 12.14 -21.84 -1.54
CA ARG A 75 10.80 -21.43 -1.09
C ARG A 75 9.69 -22.24 -1.78
N TYR A 76 9.83 -22.48 -3.07
CA TYR A 76 8.86 -23.26 -3.80
C TYR A 76 8.85 -24.72 -3.33
N ALA A 77 10.03 -25.34 -3.17
CA ALA A 77 10.17 -26.72 -2.73
C ALA A 77 9.62 -26.96 -1.32
N SER A 78 9.72 -25.98 -0.42
CA SER A 78 9.16 -26.11 0.94
C SER A 78 7.64 -25.99 0.98
N LEU A 79 7.02 -25.26 0.04
CA LEU A 79 5.56 -25.06 0.00
C LEU A 79 4.83 -26.11 -0.85
N ASN A 80 5.45 -26.60 -1.92
CA ASN A 80 4.80 -27.45 -2.92
C ASN A 80 5.59 -28.76 -3.14
N GLN A 81 5.70 -29.59 -2.11
CA GLN A 81 6.50 -30.82 -2.16
C GLN A 81 5.96 -31.84 -3.18
N SER A 82 4.63 -31.89 -3.39
CA SER A 82 3.99 -32.88 -4.27
C SER A 82 3.83 -32.43 -5.72
N GLU A 83 3.93 -31.13 -6.02
CA GLU A 83 3.70 -30.60 -7.38
C GLU A 83 4.77 -31.04 -8.40
N PRO A 84 6.08 -31.06 -8.08
CA PRO A 84 7.09 -31.62 -8.98
C PRO A 84 6.83 -33.09 -9.34
N LEU A 85 6.39 -33.89 -8.38
CA LEU A 85 6.05 -35.29 -8.60
C LEU A 85 4.84 -35.42 -9.54
N ARG A 86 3.79 -34.63 -9.34
CA ARG A 86 2.61 -34.62 -10.22
C ARG A 86 2.98 -34.27 -11.66
N ILE A 87 3.83 -33.26 -11.86
CA ILE A 87 4.32 -32.87 -13.19
C ILE A 87 5.10 -34.02 -13.84
N LEU A 88 5.99 -34.69 -13.10
CA LEU A 88 6.74 -35.84 -13.59
C LEU A 88 5.82 -37.03 -13.93
N LEU A 89 4.82 -37.33 -13.08
CA LEU A 89 3.86 -38.40 -13.34
C LEU A 89 3.04 -38.14 -14.61
N PHE A 90 2.55 -36.92 -14.83
CA PHE A 90 1.85 -36.58 -16.08
C PHE A 90 2.77 -36.63 -17.30
N ALA A 91 4.03 -36.19 -17.18
CA ALA A 91 5.00 -36.30 -18.26
C ALA A 91 5.31 -37.76 -18.60
N LEU A 92 5.56 -38.61 -17.59
CA LEU A 92 5.80 -40.04 -17.78
C LEU A 92 4.57 -40.73 -18.37
N LEU A 93 3.37 -40.48 -17.83
CA LEU A 93 2.14 -41.07 -18.33
C LEU A 93 1.88 -40.67 -19.80
N THR A 94 2.22 -39.43 -20.18
CA THR A 94 2.16 -38.98 -21.58
C THR A 94 3.06 -39.83 -22.47
N VAL A 95 4.33 -39.99 -22.07
CA VAL A 95 5.34 -40.74 -22.84
C VAL A 95 5.00 -42.22 -22.91
N PHE A 96 4.67 -42.86 -21.79
CA PHE A 96 4.30 -44.28 -21.77
C PHE A 96 3.04 -44.57 -22.57
N SER A 97 2.02 -43.70 -22.49
CA SER A 97 0.78 -43.89 -23.24
C SER A 97 0.97 -43.63 -24.74
N ALA A 98 1.81 -42.65 -25.12
CA ALA A 98 2.17 -42.42 -26.52
C ALA A 98 2.99 -43.57 -27.11
N SER A 99 3.87 -44.16 -26.31
CA SER A 99 4.74 -45.27 -26.70
C SER A 99 4.08 -46.65 -26.48
N ALA A 100 2.82 -46.71 -26.06
CA ALA A 100 2.18 -47.96 -25.64
C ALA A 100 2.18 -49.02 -26.74
N SER A 101 1.90 -48.63 -27.99
CA SER A 101 1.90 -49.55 -29.14
C SER A 101 3.31 -50.09 -29.44
N ALA A 102 4.32 -49.21 -29.44
CA ALA A 102 5.71 -49.61 -29.68
C ALA A 102 6.26 -50.50 -28.54
N LEU A 103 5.85 -50.23 -27.29
CA LEU A 103 6.19 -51.06 -26.13
C LEU A 103 5.51 -52.43 -26.19
N ALA A 104 4.25 -52.50 -26.63
CA ALA A 104 3.53 -53.76 -26.80
C ALA A 104 4.19 -54.63 -27.87
N GLU A 105 4.51 -54.05 -29.03
CA GLU A 105 5.21 -54.72 -30.13
C GLU A 105 6.58 -55.25 -29.69
N ALA A 106 7.34 -54.46 -28.92
CA ALA A 106 8.64 -54.89 -28.38
C ALA A 106 8.56 -56.04 -27.36
N LEU A 107 7.38 -56.32 -26.82
CA LEU A 107 7.11 -57.40 -25.87
C LEU A 107 6.39 -58.60 -26.52
N ASP A 108 6.40 -58.69 -27.86
CA ASP A 108 5.67 -59.69 -28.65
C ASP A 108 4.17 -59.74 -28.34
N SER A 109 3.60 -58.59 -27.96
CA SER A 109 2.17 -58.40 -27.70
C SER A 109 1.55 -57.40 -28.68
N SER A 110 0.23 -57.41 -28.83
CA SER A 110 -0.46 -56.42 -29.66
C SER A 110 -1.63 -55.82 -28.91
N LEU A 111 -1.78 -54.50 -29.01
CA LEU A 111 -2.94 -53.79 -28.47
C LEU A 111 -4.11 -53.90 -29.45
N SER A 112 -5.30 -54.14 -28.93
CA SER A 112 -6.55 -54.00 -29.65
C SER A 112 -6.82 -52.53 -30.01
N ASP A 113 -7.63 -52.28 -31.03
CA ASP A 113 -7.99 -50.92 -31.44
C ASP A 113 -8.62 -50.05 -30.33
N PRO A 114 -9.50 -50.55 -29.43
CA PRO A 114 -9.96 -49.75 -28.30
C PRO A 114 -8.83 -49.42 -27.31
N GLU A 115 -7.84 -50.29 -27.13
CA GLU A 115 -6.68 -50.03 -26.26
C GLU A 115 -5.76 -48.96 -26.87
N LYS A 116 -5.54 -48.99 -28.19
CA LYS A 116 -4.81 -47.93 -28.92
C LYS A 116 -5.53 -46.58 -28.83
N ALA A 117 -6.86 -46.58 -28.98
CA ALA A 117 -7.65 -45.35 -28.83
C ALA A 117 -7.56 -44.82 -27.39
N THR A 118 -7.62 -45.71 -26.40
CA THR A 118 -7.50 -45.35 -24.98
C THR A 118 -6.11 -44.79 -24.67
N SER A 119 -5.03 -45.41 -25.16
CA SER A 119 -3.67 -44.93 -24.91
C SER A 119 -3.42 -43.55 -25.52
N LEU A 120 -3.96 -43.28 -26.71
CA LEU A 120 -3.91 -41.95 -27.32
C LEU A 120 -4.66 -40.91 -26.47
N VAL A 121 -5.89 -41.22 -26.04
CA VAL A 121 -6.70 -40.31 -25.20
C VAL A 121 -6.00 -40.02 -23.88
N VAL A 122 -5.46 -41.05 -23.21
CA VAL A 122 -4.71 -40.91 -21.96
C VAL A 122 -3.45 -40.08 -22.18
N SER A 123 -2.73 -40.28 -23.29
CA SER A 123 -1.54 -39.49 -23.63
C SER A 123 -1.88 -38.01 -23.77
N VAL A 124 -2.90 -37.67 -24.57
CA VAL A 124 -3.33 -36.28 -24.79
C VAL A 124 -3.81 -35.64 -23.48
N ALA A 125 -4.66 -36.33 -22.70
CA ALA A 125 -5.14 -35.83 -21.43
C ALA A 125 -4.01 -35.57 -20.43
N SER A 126 -3.05 -36.50 -20.34
CA SER A 126 -1.87 -36.37 -19.48
C SER A 126 -0.97 -35.23 -19.91
N PHE A 127 -0.80 -35.02 -21.22
CA PHE A 127 -0.02 -33.92 -21.77
C PHE A 127 -0.63 -32.56 -21.41
N LEU A 128 -1.96 -32.41 -21.54
CA LEU A 128 -2.66 -31.18 -21.16
C LEU A 128 -2.54 -30.90 -19.65
N LEU A 129 -2.65 -31.93 -18.81
CA LEU A 129 -2.44 -31.81 -17.36
C LEU A 129 -0.99 -31.45 -17.02
N PHE A 130 -0.02 -32.03 -17.74
CA PHE A 130 1.39 -31.67 -17.62
C PHE A 130 1.62 -30.19 -17.95
N LEU A 131 1.12 -29.69 -19.08
CA LEU A 131 1.26 -28.29 -19.47
C LEU A 131 0.62 -27.34 -18.44
N ARG A 132 -0.58 -27.69 -17.95
CA ARG A 132 -1.28 -26.92 -16.92
C ARG A 132 -0.49 -26.82 -15.62
N GLU A 133 -0.01 -27.94 -15.09
CA GLU A 133 0.74 -27.95 -13.83
C GLU A 133 2.14 -27.33 -13.99
N ARG A 134 2.81 -27.58 -15.12
CA ARG A 134 4.07 -26.90 -15.47
C ARG A 134 3.91 -25.38 -15.53
N GLY A 135 2.83 -24.90 -16.16
CA GLY A 135 2.51 -23.47 -16.25
C GLY A 135 2.26 -22.85 -14.88
N ARG A 136 1.45 -23.50 -14.04
CA ARG A 136 1.18 -23.07 -12.65
C ARG A 136 2.43 -22.97 -11.81
N ARG A 137 3.27 -24.00 -11.85
CA ARG A 137 4.56 -24.02 -11.16
C ARG A 137 5.48 -22.90 -11.64
N THR A 138 5.59 -22.72 -12.95
CA THR A 138 6.43 -21.67 -13.54
C THR A 138 5.95 -20.28 -13.09
N ALA A 139 4.63 -20.07 -12.98
CA ALA A 139 4.04 -18.83 -12.45
C ALA A 139 4.51 -18.53 -11.03
N GLN A 140 4.46 -19.55 -10.18
CA GLN A 140 4.83 -19.41 -8.77
C GLN A 140 6.33 -19.15 -8.63
N LEU A 141 7.18 -19.84 -9.40
CA LEU A 141 8.62 -19.62 -9.39
C LEU A 141 9.00 -18.23 -9.89
N VAL A 142 8.40 -17.77 -10.99
CA VAL A 142 8.57 -16.39 -11.49
C VAL A 142 8.16 -15.38 -10.42
N ARG A 143 7.03 -15.62 -9.74
CA ARG A 143 6.59 -14.77 -8.63
C ARG A 143 7.61 -14.74 -7.50
N PHE A 144 8.09 -15.89 -7.03
CA PHE A 144 9.07 -15.93 -5.94
C PHE A 144 10.41 -15.32 -6.34
N ASP A 145 10.85 -15.49 -7.58
CA ASP A 145 12.05 -14.86 -8.11
C ASP A 145 11.92 -13.32 -8.08
N ARG A 146 10.76 -12.80 -8.50
CA ARG A 146 10.44 -11.37 -8.43
C ARG A 146 10.38 -10.84 -6.98
N GLU A 147 9.75 -11.57 -6.05
CA GLU A 147 9.71 -11.21 -4.62
C GLU A 147 11.11 -11.18 -3.99
N SER A 148 11.97 -12.16 -4.31
CA SER A 148 13.36 -12.20 -3.88
C SER A 148 14.18 -11.04 -4.46
N MET A 149 14.00 -10.71 -5.74
CA MET A 149 14.66 -9.56 -6.36
C MET A 149 14.23 -8.24 -5.72
N ALA A 150 12.94 -8.04 -5.50
CA ALA A 150 12.43 -6.86 -4.82
C ALA A 150 13.04 -6.72 -3.41
N SER A 151 13.32 -7.83 -2.74
CA SER A 151 13.96 -7.82 -1.41
C SER A 151 15.42 -7.35 -1.43
N ASP A 152 16.11 -7.43 -2.56
CA ASP A 152 17.51 -6.95 -2.68
C ASP A 152 17.62 -5.45 -2.91
N LEU A 153 16.50 -4.79 -3.22
CA LEU A 153 16.44 -3.35 -3.40
C LEU A 153 16.98 -2.65 -2.15
N SER A 154 17.88 -1.70 -2.37
CA SER A 154 18.38 -0.82 -1.31
C SER A 154 17.57 0.47 -1.32
N ALA A 155 17.11 0.87 -0.14
CA ALA A 155 16.38 2.10 0.05
C ALA A 155 17.04 2.91 1.15
N ALA A 156 17.18 4.22 0.91
CA ALA A 156 17.61 5.17 1.90
C ALA A 156 16.41 5.93 2.47
N PHE A 157 16.47 6.17 3.77
CA PHE A 157 15.55 7.06 4.44
C PHE A 157 16.34 8.09 5.25
N GLU A 158 15.71 9.22 5.49
CA GLU A 158 16.22 10.26 6.36
C GLU A 158 15.63 10.04 7.75
N ASP A 159 16.50 9.84 8.74
CA ASP A 159 16.08 9.65 10.12
C ASP A 159 15.55 10.98 10.67
N PRO A 160 14.26 11.08 11.03
CA PRO A 160 13.66 12.35 11.43
C PRO A 160 14.23 12.92 12.74
N LEU A 161 14.88 12.09 13.56
CA LEU A 161 15.48 12.55 14.82
C LEU A 161 16.92 13.07 14.65
N THR A 162 17.68 12.46 13.74
CA THR A 162 19.12 12.73 13.60
C THR A 162 19.47 13.46 12.31
N GLY A 163 18.54 13.57 11.36
CA GLY A 163 18.79 14.05 10.01
C GLY A 163 19.75 13.16 9.21
N SER A 164 20.17 12.02 9.77
CA SER A 164 21.14 11.14 9.12
C SER A 164 20.45 10.29 8.06
N ARG A 165 21.06 10.22 6.88
CA ARG A 165 20.60 9.36 5.78
C ARG A 165 21.13 7.94 6.01
N LYS A 166 20.22 6.99 6.26
CA LYS A 166 20.54 5.56 6.45
C LYS A 166 20.05 4.78 5.25
N SER A 167 20.88 3.86 4.75
CA SER A 167 20.52 2.94 3.65
C SER A 167 20.38 1.52 4.18
N LEU A 168 19.27 0.87 3.84
CA LEU A 168 18.95 -0.51 4.23
C LEU A 168 18.50 -1.29 3.00
N LYS A 169 18.72 -2.61 2.99
CA LYS A 169 18.07 -3.47 2.00
C LYS A 169 16.65 -3.79 2.45
N LEU A 170 15.72 -3.92 1.50
CA LEU A 170 14.32 -4.25 1.82
C LEU A 170 14.20 -5.60 2.56
N ARG A 171 15.11 -6.56 2.31
CA ARG A 171 15.18 -7.81 3.06
C ARG A 171 15.40 -7.60 4.57
N ASP A 172 16.10 -6.54 4.97
CA ASP A 172 16.42 -6.26 6.38
C ASP A 172 15.24 -5.60 7.12
N LEU A 173 14.22 -5.17 6.35
CA LEU A 173 12.94 -4.67 6.84
C LEU A 173 11.91 -5.79 7.07
N ARG A 174 12.22 -7.03 6.67
CA ARG A 174 11.36 -8.18 6.94
C ARG A 174 11.10 -8.31 8.44
N GLU A 175 9.89 -8.74 8.78
CA GLU A 175 9.30 -8.80 10.12
C GLU A 175 9.13 -7.44 10.83
N LYS A 176 9.71 -6.35 10.30
CA LYS A 176 9.62 -5.00 10.88
C LYS A 176 8.56 -4.15 10.18
N LEU A 177 8.72 -3.94 8.87
CA LEU A 177 7.88 -3.07 8.06
C LEU A 177 7.34 -3.82 6.85
N ARG A 178 6.16 -3.40 6.40
CA ARG A 178 5.64 -3.67 5.06
C ARG A 178 6.28 -2.69 4.10
N VAL A 179 6.37 -3.03 2.83
CA VAL A 179 6.98 -2.15 1.82
C VAL A 179 6.00 -1.89 0.71
N LEU A 180 5.82 -0.63 0.34
CA LEU A 180 5.12 -0.21 -0.87
C LEU A 180 6.14 0.47 -1.76
N VAL A 181 6.41 -0.10 -2.94
CA VAL A 181 7.31 0.49 -3.92
C VAL A 181 6.48 1.13 -5.01
N VAL A 182 6.78 2.38 -5.34
CA VAL A 182 6.23 3.12 -6.48
C VAL A 182 7.36 3.43 -7.45
N TYR A 183 7.10 3.24 -8.74
CA TYR A 183 8.07 3.36 -9.81
C TYR A 183 7.53 4.23 -10.93
N GLY A 184 8.33 5.17 -11.40
CA GLY A 184 7.95 6.09 -12.47
C GLY A 184 9.04 7.12 -12.77
N ASP A 185 8.75 7.97 -13.74
CA ASP A 185 9.55 9.17 -14.01
C ASP A 185 9.29 10.26 -12.95
N ALA A 186 10.01 11.38 -13.04
CA ALA A 186 9.88 12.47 -12.08
C ALA A 186 8.43 12.98 -11.94
N GLU A 187 7.70 13.14 -13.05
CA GLU A 187 6.31 13.63 -13.06
C GLU A 187 5.34 12.63 -12.44
N THR A 188 5.47 11.35 -12.80
CA THR A 188 4.64 10.28 -12.22
C THR A 188 4.89 10.18 -10.72
N LEU A 189 6.17 10.18 -10.30
CA LEU A 189 6.52 10.13 -8.88
C LEU A 189 6.02 11.37 -8.13
N LYS A 190 6.13 12.56 -8.72
CA LYS A 190 5.59 13.80 -8.14
C LYS A 190 4.09 13.70 -7.88
N ALA A 191 3.31 13.27 -8.88
CA ALA A 191 1.87 13.09 -8.75
C ALA A 191 1.51 12.05 -7.67
N VAL A 192 2.14 10.87 -7.72
CA VAL A 192 1.90 9.77 -6.77
C VAL A 192 2.28 10.17 -5.34
N LEU A 193 3.41 10.87 -5.16
CA LEU A 193 3.88 11.28 -3.84
C LEU A 193 3.05 12.41 -3.25
N LYS A 194 2.48 13.30 -4.07
CA LYS A 194 1.49 14.29 -3.64
C LYS A 194 0.24 13.62 -3.07
N GLU A 195 -0.25 12.56 -3.70
CA GLU A 195 -1.38 11.78 -3.18
C GLU A 195 -0.99 10.99 -1.91
N ALA A 196 0.18 10.33 -1.93
CA ALA A 196 0.67 9.54 -0.80
C ALA A 196 0.86 10.38 0.48
N ALA A 197 1.23 11.65 0.33
CA ALA A 197 1.41 12.60 1.42
C ALA A 197 0.16 12.76 2.29
N VAL A 198 -1.03 12.66 1.68
CA VAL A 198 -2.33 12.71 2.38
C VAL A 198 -2.48 11.54 3.35
N TYR A 199 -1.90 10.40 3.01
CA TYR A 199 -2.00 9.15 3.76
C TYR A 199 -0.76 8.87 4.62
N ARG A 200 0.16 9.83 4.79
CA ARG A 200 1.44 9.62 5.52
C ARG A 200 1.24 9.00 6.90
N ARG A 201 0.26 9.48 7.68
CA ARG A 201 -0.06 8.93 9.01
C ARG A 201 -0.65 7.52 8.92
N ARG A 202 -1.45 7.24 7.88
CA ARG A 202 -2.09 5.94 7.65
C ARG A 202 -1.09 4.88 7.18
N LEU A 203 -0.11 5.28 6.37
CA LEU A 203 1.06 4.46 6.01
C LEU A 203 1.83 4.05 7.28
N LEU A 204 2.06 4.99 8.21
CA LEU A 204 2.71 4.72 9.50
C LEU A 204 1.90 3.77 10.40
N GLN A 205 0.59 4.02 10.56
CA GLN A 205 -0.33 3.13 11.29
C GLN A 205 -0.38 1.71 10.73
N SER A 206 -0.16 1.58 9.42
CA SER A 206 -0.08 0.30 8.70
C SER A 206 1.33 -0.29 8.65
N GLN A 207 2.31 0.39 9.26
CA GLN A 207 3.73 0.05 9.27
C GLN A 207 4.29 -0.20 7.86
N VAL A 208 3.94 0.69 6.92
CA VAL A 208 4.36 0.66 5.53
C VAL A 208 5.49 1.68 5.31
N ALA A 209 6.62 1.21 4.78
CA ALA A 209 7.65 2.07 4.19
C ALA A 209 7.30 2.29 2.71
N LEU A 210 7.06 3.55 2.32
CA LEU A 210 6.88 3.92 0.92
C LEU A 210 8.24 4.18 0.28
N VAL A 211 8.59 3.40 -0.73
CA VAL A 211 9.87 3.48 -1.45
C VAL A 211 9.60 4.00 -2.85
N ALA A 212 10.08 5.20 -3.15
CA ALA A 212 10.08 5.74 -4.50
C ALA A 212 11.31 5.25 -5.27
N ALA A 213 11.07 4.69 -6.45
CA ALA A 213 12.08 4.20 -7.36
C ALA A 213 11.96 4.92 -8.71
N SER A 214 12.93 5.75 -9.04
CA SER A 214 12.91 6.50 -10.30
C SER A 214 13.31 5.64 -11.50
N SER A 215 12.65 5.87 -12.64
CA SER A 215 13.00 5.31 -13.95
C SER A 215 14.00 6.16 -14.73
N ASP A 216 14.06 7.46 -14.47
CA ASP A 216 14.85 8.47 -15.19
C ASP A 216 16.11 8.93 -14.40
N GLY A 217 16.31 8.38 -13.21
CA GLY A 217 17.37 8.78 -12.29
C GLY A 217 17.07 10.04 -11.47
N SER A 218 15.86 10.58 -11.55
CA SER A 218 15.37 11.63 -10.66
C SER A 218 15.46 11.22 -9.18
N SER A 219 15.57 12.24 -8.34
CA SER A 219 15.79 12.13 -6.91
C SER A 219 14.66 12.79 -6.14
N ARG A 220 14.68 12.64 -4.81
CA ARG A 220 13.69 13.26 -3.92
C ARG A 220 13.51 14.77 -4.11
N LYS A 221 14.54 15.48 -4.60
CA LYS A 221 14.47 16.93 -4.86
C LYS A 221 13.59 17.28 -6.06
N ASP A 222 13.51 16.37 -7.03
CA ASP A 222 12.82 16.58 -8.31
C ASP A 222 11.33 16.26 -8.21
N TRP A 223 10.91 15.51 -7.18
CA TRP A 223 9.53 15.03 -7.04
C TRP A 223 8.60 15.99 -6.29
N GLU A 224 9.08 17.16 -5.86
CA GLU A 224 8.28 18.22 -5.22
C GLU A 224 7.31 17.72 -4.13
N VAL A 225 7.81 16.89 -3.20
CA VAL A 225 6.99 16.35 -2.11
C VAL A 225 6.43 17.49 -1.26
N PRO A 226 5.11 17.53 -0.97
CA PRO A 226 4.50 18.64 -0.24
C PRO A 226 5.19 18.90 1.10
N LYS A 227 5.46 20.18 1.40
CA LYS A 227 6.20 20.58 2.62
C LYS A 227 5.43 20.26 3.91
N SER A 228 4.10 20.21 3.81
CA SER A 228 3.19 19.78 4.87
C SER A 228 3.34 18.29 5.20
N ALA A 229 3.85 17.47 4.28
CA ALA A 229 4.02 16.02 4.41
C ALA A 229 5.29 15.64 5.18
N ARG A 230 5.41 16.13 6.42
CA ARG A 230 6.56 15.89 7.30
C ARG A 230 6.63 14.43 7.78
N GLY A 231 7.84 13.94 8.06
CA GLY A 231 8.09 12.64 8.70
C GLY A 231 8.84 11.62 7.84
N GLY A 232 9.33 10.54 8.46
CA GLY A 232 10.14 9.48 7.83
C GLY A 232 9.33 8.43 7.04
N TRP A 233 8.23 8.83 6.41
CA TRP A 233 7.33 7.93 5.68
C TRP A 233 7.83 7.59 4.27
N LEU A 234 8.58 8.51 3.64
CA LEU A 234 9.13 8.39 2.30
C LEU A 234 10.59 7.93 2.31
N TRP A 235 10.87 6.92 1.49
CA TRP A 235 12.17 6.30 1.29
C TRP A 235 12.53 6.40 -0.20
N GLU A 236 13.81 6.54 -0.50
CA GLU A 236 14.34 6.67 -1.86
C GLU A 236 15.16 5.43 -2.22
N ALA A 237 14.86 4.79 -3.35
CA ALA A 237 15.67 3.69 -3.85
C ALA A 237 17.09 4.16 -4.22
N THR A 238 18.12 3.49 -3.68
CA THR A 238 19.54 3.86 -3.86
C THR A 238 20.26 3.00 -4.90
N GLU A 239 19.54 2.51 -5.89
CA GLU A 239 20.11 1.59 -6.89
C GLU A 239 21.25 2.18 -7.71
N LYS A 240 22.20 1.31 -8.05
CA LYS A 240 23.21 1.57 -9.08
C LYS A 240 22.56 1.56 -10.45
N GLN A 241 23.07 2.37 -11.38
CA GLN A 241 22.52 2.52 -12.74
C GLN A 241 22.28 1.17 -13.46
N ALA A 242 23.21 0.22 -13.37
CA ALA A 242 23.06 -1.10 -13.99
C ALA A 242 21.90 -1.94 -13.42
N GLU A 243 21.56 -1.76 -12.14
CA GLU A 243 20.40 -2.41 -11.51
C GLU A 243 19.10 -1.73 -11.93
N ARG A 244 19.12 -0.40 -12.11
CA ARG A 244 18.01 0.38 -12.67
C ARG A 244 17.72 -0.05 -14.10
N ASP A 245 18.71 -0.12 -14.98
CA ASP A 245 18.54 -0.52 -16.38
C ASP A 245 18.01 -1.97 -16.48
N GLY A 246 18.54 -2.86 -15.65
CA GLY A 246 18.08 -4.24 -15.55
C GLY A 246 16.66 -4.37 -14.99
N ARG A 247 16.21 -3.45 -14.14
CA ARG A 247 14.82 -3.37 -13.68
C ARG A 247 13.92 -2.74 -14.73
N GLN A 248 14.34 -1.64 -15.35
CA GLN A 248 13.62 -0.94 -16.39
C GLN A 248 13.36 -1.85 -17.57
N ARG A 249 14.30 -2.70 -17.99
CA ARG A 249 14.05 -3.74 -19.01
C ARG A 249 12.98 -4.74 -18.58
N ARG A 250 12.94 -5.13 -17.30
CA ARG A 250 11.98 -6.12 -16.79
C ARG A 250 10.61 -5.53 -16.43
N LEU A 251 10.56 -4.25 -16.07
CA LEU A 251 9.33 -3.47 -15.97
C LEU A 251 8.86 -3.06 -17.36
N ALA A 252 9.75 -2.87 -18.33
CA ALA A 252 9.41 -2.69 -19.74
C ALA A 252 8.81 -3.96 -20.34
N ASP A 253 9.32 -5.14 -19.98
CA ASP A 253 8.68 -6.42 -20.31
C ASP A 253 7.25 -6.54 -19.72
N LEU A 254 6.97 -5.84 -18.60
CA LEU A 254 5.61 -5.69 -18.06
C LEU A 254 4.82 -4.59 -18.80
N ASN A 255 5.48 -3.50 -19.22
CA ASN A 255 4.90 -2.35 -19.91
C ASN A 255 4.71 -2.56 -21.43
N CYS A 256 5.22 -3.62 -22.06
CA CYS A 256 4.93 -3.92 -23.46
C CYS A 256 3.42 -4.15 -23.74
N ARG A 257 2.58 -4.20 -22.70
CA ARG A 257 1.10 -4.20 -22.80
C ARG A 257 0.42 -2.99 -22.12
N ALA A 258 1.19 -2.13 -21.46
CA ALA A 258 0.70 -0.90 -20.84
C ALA A 258 1.00 0.27 -21.78
N SER A 259 -0.02 0.72 -22.50
CA SER A 259 0.05 1.98 -23.23
C SER A 259 0.51 3.11 -22.31
N SER A 260 1.66 3.69 -22.62
CA SER A 260 2.13 5.04 -22.26
C SER A 260 2.22 5.41 -20.76
N GLY A 261 3.46 5.44 -20.24
CA GLY A 261 3.91 6.45 -19.25
C GLY A 261 3.45 6.35 -17.80
N GLY A 262 2.45 5.54 -17.44
CA GLY A 262 1.78 5.64 -16.13
C GLY A 262 2.54 5.18 -14.87
N GLY A 263 3.79 4.72 -14.95
CA GLY A 263 4.47 4.11 -13.80
C GLY A 263 3.86 2.79 -13.32
N ALA A 264 4.41 2.23 -12.24
CA ALA A 264 3.99 0.96 -11.66
C ALA A 264 4.25 0.91 -10.15
N TRP A 265 3.56 0.03 -9.44
CA TRP A 265 3.73 -0.13 -8.00
C TRP A 265 3.51 -1.56 -7.53
N PHE A 266 4.11 -1.91 -6.39
CA PHE A 266 3.86 -3.17 -5.73
C PHE A 266 4.01 -3.08 -4.21
N ALA A 267 3.24 -3.89 -3.49
CA ALA A 267 3.21 -3.95 -2.04
C ALA A 267 3.68 -5.32 -1.54
N LEU A 268 4.60 -5.32 -0.59
CA LEU A 268 5.10 -6.49 0.14
C LEU A 268 4.62 -6.44 1.59
N ASN A 269 4.22 -7.61 2.12
CA ASN A 269 3.98 -7.74 3.56
C ASN A 269 5.30 -7.81 4.35
N LYS A 270 5.20 -7.88 5.69
CA LYS A 270 6.36 -8.02 6.58
C LYS A 270 7.22 -9.26 6.28
N LYS A 271 6.64 -10.33 5.70
CA LYS A 271 7.39 -11.54 5.30
C LYS A 271 8.09 -11.38 3.94
N GLY A 272 8.00 -10.21 3.30
CA GLY A 272 8.52 -9.95 1.97
C GLY A 272 7.71 -10.62 0.83
N ARG A 273 6.46 -11.00 1.08
CA ARG A 273 5.56 -11.60 0.07
C ARG A 273 4.69 -10.54 -0.58
N SER A 274 4.45 -10.66 -1.88
CA SER A 274 3.57 -9.75 -2.62
C SER A 274 2.12 -9.82 -2.11
N ARG A 275 1.51 -8.64 -1.92
CA ARG A 275 0.12 -8.44 -1.46
C ARG A 275 -0.78 -7.78 -2.51
N ALA A 276 -0.21 -6.88 -3.30
CA ALA A 276 -0.87 -6.12 -4.35
C ALA A 276 0.19 -5.54 -5.29
N SER A 277 -0.17 -5.28 -6.53
CA SER A 277 0.69 -4.62 -7.52
C SER A 277 -0.16 -4.11 -8.67
N GLY A 278 0.12 -2.93 -9.20
CA GLY A 278 -0.61 -2.39 -10.32
C GLY A 278 0.25 -1.48 -11.18
N LEU A 279 -0.30 -1.11 -12.32
CA LEU A 279 0.20 -0.02 -13.14
C LEU A 279 -0.41 1.29 -12.63
N GLY A 280 0.19 2.43 -12.96
CA GLY A 280 -0.33 3.72 -12.51
C GLY A 280 0.08 4.10 -11.09
N ALA A 281 -0.76 4.95 -10.49
CA ALA A 281 -0.75 5.27 -9.07
C ALA A 281 -1.61 4.27 -8.27
N PRO A 282 -1.18 3.82 -7.07
CA PRO A 282 -2.07 3.09 -6.18
C PRO A 282 -3.14 4.02 -5.61
N ARG A 283 -4.42 3.57 -5.59
CA ARG A 283 -5.46 4.19 -4.75
C ARG A 283 -5.16 3.89 -3.28
N PHE A 284 -4.59 4.87 -2.57
CA PHE A 284 -3.98 4.64 -1.26
C PHE A 284 -4.98 4.25 -0.17
N ASP A 285 -6.14 4.90 -0.10
CA ASP A 285 -7.25 4.55 0.80
C ASP A 285 -7.69 3.09 0.62
N GLU A 286 -7.93 2.66 -0.61
CA GLU A 286 -8.33 1.29 -0.92
C GLU A 286 -7.23 0.27 -0.61
N LEU A 287 -5.99 0.60 -0.95
CA LEU A 287 -4.83 -0.24 -0.66
C LEU A 287 -4.67 -0.43 0.86
N LEU A 288 -4.76 0.67 1.62
CA LEU A 288 -4.62 0.70 3.06
C LEU A 288 -5.81 0.04 3.76
N GLY A 289 -7.06 0.31 3.36
CA GLY A 289 -8.24 -0.32 3.96
C GLY A 289 -8.33 -1.82 3.70
N SER A 290 -7.67 -2.34 2.65
CA SER A 290 -7.90 -3.74 2.24
C SER A 290 -6.68 -4.65 2.22
N ARG A 291 -5.56 -4.23 1.64
CA ARG A 291 -4.38 -5.09 1.43
C ARG A 291 -3.28 -4.82 2.44
N LEU A 292 -3.20 -3.58 2.92
CA LEU A 292 -2.28 -3.08 3.92
C LEU A 292 -3.04 -2.48 5.12
N PRO A 293 -3.97 -3.23 5.78
CA PRO A 293 -4.77 -2.72 6.90
C PRO A 293 -3.91 -2.24 8.07
N PRO A 294 -4.41 -1.34 8.91
CA PRO A 294 -3.65 -0.81 10.03
C PRO A 294 -3.20 -1.95 10.94
N THR A 295 -1.98 -1.84 11.44
CA THR A 295 -1.47 -2.71 12.50
C THR A 295 -1.69 -2.09 13.87
N GLU A 296 -1.77 -0.76 13.92
CA GLU A 296 -1.97 0.03 15.12
C GLU A 296 -2.89 1.19 14.75
N LEU A 297 -3.80 1.56 15.65
CA LEU A 297 -4.65 2.73 15.52
C LEU A 297 -4.25 3.72 16.62
N SER A 298 -4.12 4.99 16.24
CA SER A 298 -3.87 6.08 17.18
C SER A 298 -5.04 7.03 17.08
N GLU A 299 -5.77 7.24 18.17
CA GLU A 299 -6.94 8.12 18.22
C GLU A 299 -6.56 9.60 18.36
N GLN A 300 -5.30 9.89 18.71
CA GLN A 300 -4.81 11.25 18.86
C GLN A 300 -4.72 11.95 17.50
N ASP A 301 -5.11 13.21 17.44
CA ASP A 301 -4.97 14.01 16.24
C ASP A 301 -3.49 14.28 15.90
N ALA A 302 -3.21 14.57 14.64
CA ALA A 302 -1.94 15.12 14.23
C ALA A 302 -1.84 16.58 14.72
N PRO A 303 -0.63 17.05 15.08
CA PRO A 303 -0.44 18.47 15.36
C PRO A 303 -0.75 19.28 14.09
N PHE A 304 -1.51 20.37 14.26
CA PHE A 304 -1.70 21.39 13.25
C PHE A 304 -0.53 22.36 13.33
N PHE A 305 0.11 22.67 12.19
CA PHE A 305 1.32 23.51 12.17
C PHE A 305 1.06 24.92 11.66
N THR A 306 -0.06 25.12 10.97
CA THR A 306 -0.44 26.38 10.35
C THR A 306 -1.91 26.71 10.63
N GLU A 307 -2.27 27.99 10.57
CA GLU A 307 -3.67 28.42 10.65
C GLU A 307 -4.53 27.84 9.52
N LEU A 308 -3.92 27.56 8.36
CA LEU A 308 -4.59 26.86 7.27
C LEU A 308 -4.97 25.44 7.67
N ASP A 309 -4.07 24.70 8.34
CA ASP A 309 -4.38 23.36 8.83
C ASP A 309 -5.58 23.38 9.80
N GLU A 310 -5.59 24.36 10.72
CA GLU A 310 -6.68 24.55 11.68
C GLU A 310 -8.00 24.90 10.99
N SER A 311 -7.98 25.78 9.97
CA SER A 311 -9.17 26.16 9.22
C SER A 311 -9.79 24.98 8.46
N VAL A 312 -8.97 24.09 7.90
CA VAL A 312 -9.44 22.86 7.23
C VAL A 312 -9.96 21.86 8.26
N ALA A 313 -9.29 21.71 9.40
CA ALA A 313 -9.76 20.86 10.50
C ALA A 313 -11.10 21.34 11.06
N ALA A 314 -11.33 22.66 11.14
CA ALA A 314 -12.61 23.26 11.50
C ALA A 314 -13.69 22.99 10.44
N ALA A 315 -13.35 23.07 9.15
CA ALA A 315 -14.26 22.70 8.06
C ALA A 315 -14.66 21.21 8.11
N GLN A 316 -13.71 20.32 8.38
CA GLN A 316 -14.01 18.91 8.68
C GLN A 316 -14.89 18.77 9.93
N GLY A 317 -14.64 19.58 10.96
CA GLY A 317 -15.47 19.66 12.15
C GLY A 317 -16.93 19.99 11.84
N ARG A 318 -17.20 20.92 10.92
CA ARG A 318 -18.58 21.25 10.48
C ARG A 318 -19.29 20.10 9.75
N PHE A 319 -18.55 19.23 9.06
CA PHE A 319 -19.12 18.03 8.44
C PHE A 319 -19.61 17.02 9.49
N TYR A 320 -18.78 16.76 10.50
CA TYR A 320 -18.99 15.66 11.46
C TYR A 320 -19.58 16.06 12.80
N ASP A 321 -19.46 17.33 13.18
CA ASP A 321 -19.61 17.82 14.55
C ASP A 321 -18.57 17.26 15.54
N VAL A 322 -17.34 17.78 15.48
CA VAL A 322 -16.43 17.69 16.63
C VAL A 322 -16.17 19.09 17.14
N SER A 323 -16.77 19.40 18.28
CA SER A 323 -16.37 20.54 19.11
C SER A 323 -14.86 20.43 19.34
N LEU A 324 -14.10 21.30 18.65
CA LEU A 324 -12.69 21.49 18.93
C LEU A 324 -12.58 21.90 20.41
N PRO A 325 -11.63 21.35 21.19
CA PRO A 325 -11.44 21.78 22.56
C PRO A 325 -10.89 23.20 22.56
N GLN A 326 -11.78 24.19 22.51
CA GLN A 326 -11.51 25.56 22.92
C GLN A 326 -12.43 25.90 24.08
N GLY A 327 -11.84 26.54 25.09
CA GLY A 327 -12.43 26.79 26.40
C GLY A 327 -13.85 27.33 26.32
N GLY A 328 -14.66 26.86 27.27
CA GLY A 328 -16.11 26.93 27.21
C GLY A 328 -16.70 28.29 26.82
N ASN A 329 -17.63 28.24 25.88
CA ASN A 329 -18.97 28.84 25.95
C ASN A 329 -19.79 28.28 24.76
N GLU A 330 -21.05 27.95 25.05
CA GLU A 330 -22.12 27.49 24.15
C GLU A 330 -21.78 26.96 22.74
N VAL A 331 -21.94 25.65 22.57
CA VAL A 331 -22.02 24.98 21.27
C VAL A 331 -23.39 25.24 20.66
N THR A 332 -23.54 26.29 19.84
CA THR A 332 -24.70 26.43 18.96
C THR A 332 -24.51 25.55 17.72
N SER A 333 -25.44 24.62 17.60
CA SER A 333 -25.43 23.43 16.73
C SER A 333 -25.54 23.75 15.24
N GLU A 334 -24.52 23.42 14.45
CA GLU A 334 -24.55 23.30 12.98
C GLU A 334 -23.87 21.97 12.60
N GLN A 335 -24.65 20.89 12.63
CA GLN A 335 -24.17 19.52 12.39
C GLN A 335 -24.83 19.00 11.11
N ALA A 336 -24.08 18.96 10.00
CA ALA A 336 -24.66 18.56 8.72
C ALA A 336 -25.00 17.07 8.68
N LEU A 337 -24.01 16.19 8.97
CA LEU A 337 -24.16 14.74 8.79
C LEU A 337 -24.94 14.07 9.93
N THR A 338 -24.51 14.27 11.18
CA THR A 338 -25.01 13.52 12.35
C THR A 338 -26.41 13.95 12.79
N ASN A 339 -26.79 15.23 12.59
CA ASN A 339 -28.13 15.74 12.85
C ASN A 339 -29.05 15.76 11.62
N GLY A 340 -28.56 15.35 10.44
CA GLY A 340 -29.37 15.28 9.23
C GLY A 340 -29.79 16.64 8.68
N LYS A 341 -28.94 17.68 8.81
CA LYS A 341 -29.26 19.03 8.32
C LYS A 341 -28.91 19.18 6.84
N LEU A 342 -29.91 18.96 5.99
CA LEU A 342 -29.75 18.92 4.54
C LEU A 342 -29.22 20.23 3.93
N GLU A 343 -29.71 21.38 4.37
CA GLU A 343 -29.30 22.68 3.81
C GLU A 343 -27.85 23.02 4.17
N GLU A 344 -27.42 22.72 5.40
CA GLU A 344 -26.01 22.86 5.79
C GLU A 344 -25.11 21.90 5.02
N MET A 345 -25.55 20.66 4.78
CA MET A 345 -24.81 19.70 3.97
C MET A 345 -24.63 20.21 2.53
N ARG A 346 -25.69 20.73 1.91
CA ARG A 346 -25.64 21.30 0.57
C ARG A 346 -24.73 22.52 0.49
N ALA A 347 -24.78 23.41 1.49
CA ALA A 347 -23.93 24.60 1.56
C ALA A 347 -22.45 24.27 1.79
N LEU A 348 -22.16 23.14 2.43
CA LEU A 348 -20.79 22.68 2.67
C LEU A 348 -20.14 22.09 1.41
N PHE A 349 -20.92 21.39 0.59
CA PHE A 349 -20.41 20.80 -0.64
C PHE A 349 -20.20 21.85 -1.74
N SER A 350 -19.14 21.65 -2.51
CA SER A 350 -18.94 22.34 -3.77
C SER A 350 -19.85 21.78 -4.85
N GLU A 351 -20.25 22.60 -5.82
CA GLU A 351 -21.04 22.18 -6.99
C GLU A 351 -20.28 21.26 -7.96
N GLU A 352 -18.94 21.18 -7.84
CA GLU A 352 -18.11 20.26 -8.63
C GLU A 352 -18.44 18.79 -8.34
N LEU A 353 -18.61 18.01 -9.41
CA LEU A 353 -18.86 16.56 -9.32
C LEU A 353 -17.54 15.81 -9.15
N SER A 354 -17.53 14.82 -8.26
CA SER A 354 -16.39 13.94 -8.12
C SER A 354 -16.32 12.95 -9.28
N GLU A 355 -15.15 12.85 -9.93
CA GLU A 355 -14.88 11.81 -10.93
C GLU A 355 -15.09 10.40 -10.36
N ASP A 356 -14.60 10.16 -9.14
CA ASP A 356 -14.67 8.87 -8.45
C ASP A 356 -16.12 8.42 -8.19
N VAL A 357 -17.05 9.35 -7.93
CA VAL A 357 -18.49 9.06 -7.75
C VAL A 357 -19.15 8.82 -9.10
N SER A 358 -18.83 9.68 -10.08
CA SER A 358 -19.39 9.60 -11.43
C SER A 358 -19.01 8.28 -12.12
N GLU A 359 -17.78 7.81 -11.93
CA GLU A 359 -17.31 6.50 -12.40
C GLU A 359 -18.20 5.36 -11.85
N PHE A 360 -18.45 5.34 -10.54
CA PHE A 360 -19.27 4.29 -9.92
C PHE A 360 -20.72 4.32 -10.39
N VAL A 361 -21.29 5.51 -10.56
CA VAL A 361 -22.64 5.67 -11.12
C VAL A 361 -22.70 5.17 -12.56
N ASN A 362 -21.70 5.50 -13.38
CA ASN A 362 -21.61 5.03 -14.76
C ASN A 362 -21.45 3.50 -14.86
N LEU A 363 -20.83 2.87 -13.86
CA LEU A 363 -20.75 1.41 -13.73
C LEU A 363 -22.04 0.76 -13.21
N GLY A 364 -23.13 1.52 -13.06
CA GLY A 364 -24.42 1.04 -12.58
C GLY A 364 -24.59 1.09 -11.05
N GLY A 365 -23.69 1.76 -10.35
CA GLY A 365 -23.81 2.01 -8.92
C GLY A 365 -25.02 2.89 -8.59
N ARG A 366 -25.78 2.49 -7.57
CA ARG A 366 -26.92 3.28 -7.09
C ARG A 366 -26.42 4.48 -6.29
N LEU A 367 -26.72 5.68 -6.78
CA LEU A 367 -26.51 6.92 -6.06
C LEU A 367 -27.69 7.15 -5.11
N ASP A 368 -27.42 7.18 -3.81
CA ASP A 368 -28.39 7.55 -2.80
C ASP A 368 -28.21 9.02 -2.42
N PRO A 369 -29.21 9.89 -2.65
CA PRO A 369 -29.07 11.32 -2.46
C PRO A 369 -29.00 11.71 -0.98
N TRP A 370 -28.49 12.92 -0.69
CA TRP A 370 -28.29 13.39 0.68
C TRP A 370 -29.57 13.41 1.52
N ASP A 371 -30.74 13.70 0.96
CA ASP A 371 -32.01 13.65 1.67
C ASP A 371 -32.36 12.22 2.15
N SER A 372 -31.92 11.19 1.42
CA SER A 372 -32.02 9.80 1.83
C SER A 372 -30.99 9.45 2.91
N GLN A 373 -29.74 9.90 2.74
CA GLN A 373 -28.64 9.60 3.68
C GLN A 373 -28.82 10.29 5.04
N LEU A 374 -29.44 11.48 5.05
CA LEU A 374 -29.63 12.30 6.25
C LEU A 374 -30.95 12.01 6.98
N ARG A 375 -31.79 11.11 6.43
CA ARG A 375 -33.06 10.70 7.04
C ARG A 375 -32.82 10.05 8.41
N GLU A 376 -33.76 10.26 9.33
CA GLU A 376 -33.77 9.55 10.60
C GLU A 376 -33.76 8.02 10.41
N GLY A 377 -32.91 7.33 11.18
CA GLY A 377 -32.65 5.90 11.04
C GLY A 377 -31.64 5.52 9.93
N SER A 378 -31.36 6.40 8.97
CA SER A 378 -30.34 6.19 7.93
C SER A 378 -29.04 6.95 8.22
N ARG A 379 -29.13 8.15 8.81
CA ARG A 379 -27.96 8.97 9.15
C ARG A 379 -27.08 8.28 10.21
N PRO A 380 -25.74 8.50 10.19
CA PRO A 380 -24.81 7.92 11.16
C PRO A 380 -24.86 8.67 12.51
N GLN A 381 -26.00 8.63 13.18
CA GLN A 381 -26.21 9.31 14.46
C GLN A 381 -25.24 8.79 15.52
N GLY A 382 -24.58 9.71 16.24
CA GLY A 382 -23.63 9.39 17.31
C GLY A 382 -22.26 8.89 16.82
N MET A 383 -21.96 9.01 15.53
CA MET A 383 -20.62 8.75 15.00
C MET A 383 -19.60 9.72 15.60
N LYS A 384 -18.45 9.19 16.04
CA LYS A 384 -17.32 9.98 16.53
C LYS A 384 -16.20 9.96 15.51
N ILE A 385 -15.41 11.02 15.44
CA ILE A 385 -14.16 11.01 14.69
C ILE A 385 -12.95 11.19 15.62
N SER A 386 -11.83 10.63 15.22
CA SER A 386 -10.55 10.75 15.91
C SER A 386 -9.40 10.70 14.90
N SER A 387 -8.15 10.83 15.38
CA SER A 387 -6.95 10.67 14.56
C SER A 387 -6.88 11.63 13.37
N ARG A 388 -7.42 12.85 13.47
CA ARG A 388 -7.47 13.79 12.34
C ARG A 388 -6.06 14.12 11.86
N ASP A 389 -5.89 14.18 10.54
CA ASP A 389 -4.65 14.59 9.89
C ASP A 389 -5.00 15.46 8.69
N VAL A 390 -4.29 16.58 8.55
CA VAL A 390 -4.55 17.59 7.53
C VAL A 390 -3.34 17.66 6.60
N THR A 391 -3.61 17.86 5.31
CA THR A 391 -2.60 18.11 4.29
C THR A 391 -3.09 19.23 3.41
N VAL A 392 -2.41 20.38 3.43
CA VAL A 392 -2.72 21.50 2.53
C VAL A 392 -1.75 21.47 1.35
N ALA A 393 -2.26 21.69 0.15
CA ALA A 393 -1.44 21.86 -1.05
C ALA A 393 -0.58 23.12 -0.95
N ASP A 394 0.53 23.17 -1.70
CA ASP A 394 1.47 24.30 -1.61
C ASP A 394 0.88 25.63 -2.12
N ASP A 395 -0.13 25.59 -2.99
CA ASP A 395 -0.91 26.76 -3.43
C ASP A 395 -1.89 27.27 -2.37
N GLY A 396 -2.15 26.46 -1.34
CA GLY A 396 -3.12 26.74 -0.29
C GLY A 396 -4.57 26.77 -0.77
N LEU A 397 -4.91 26.31 -1.98
CA LEU A 397 -6.27 26.33 -2.53
C LEU A 397 -6.98 24.98 -2.42
N GLU A 398 -6.20 23.89 -2.37
CA GLU A 398 -6.69 22.54 -2.12
C GLU A 398 -6.16 22.01 -0.79
N ALA A 399 -6.98 21.19 -0.13
CA ALA A 399 -6.58 20.48 1.07
C ALA A 399 -7.24 19.10 1.16
N TRP A 400 -6.63 18.25 1.96
CA TRP A 400 -7.16 16.94 2.29
C TRP A 400 -7.18 16.75 3.79
N THR A 401 -8.21 16.07 4.27
CA THR A 401 -8.25 15.57 5.64
C THR A 401 -8.42 14.07 5.62
N THR A 402 -7.76 13.39 6.56
CA THR A 402 -8.08 12.01 6.89
C THR A 402 -8.43 11.91 8.37
N CYS A 403 -9.42 11.09 8.72
CA CYS A 403 -9.76 10.80 10.11
C CYS A 403 -10.23 9.35 10.26
N LEU A 404 -10.30 8.88 11.50
CA LEU A 404 -10.94 7.63 11.83
C LEU A 404 -12.38 7.93 12.26
N GLU A 405 -13.35 7.34 11.58
CA GLU A 405 -14.75 7.36 11.99
C GLU A 405 -15.07 6.12 12.82
N GLN A 406 -15.79 6.34 13.91
CA GLN A 406 -16.25 5.32 14.84
C GLN A 406 -17.78 5.39 14.89
N PRO A 407 -18.49 4.51 14.16
CA PRO A 407 -19.94 4.45 14.19
C PRO A 407 -20.49 4.22 15.61
N ALA A 408 -21.67 4.78 15.90
CA ALA A 408 -22.35 4.53 17.16
C ALA A 408 -22.61 3.02 17.32
N GLY A 409 -22.18 2.46 18.46
CA GLY A 409 -22.24 1.02 18.74
C GLY A 409 -20.92 0.27 18.55
N GLY A 410 -19.86 0.92 18.06
CA GLY A 410 -18.51 0.34 18.04
C GLY A 410 -18.27 -0.74 16.97
N PHE A 411 -19.14 -0.83 15.97
CA PHE A 411 -19.04 -1.79 14.87
C PHE A 411 -17.99 -1.36 13.85
N GLY A 412 -16.71 -1.48 14.24
CA GLY A 412 -15.55 -1.24 13.39
C GLY A 412 -15.09 0.21 13.35
N THR A 413 -13.96 0.41 12.67
CA THR A 413 -13.35 1.73 12.43
C THR A 413 -13.30 1.95 10.92
N LEU A 414 -13.68 3.14 10.46
CA LEU A 414 -13.57 3.54 9.06
C LEU A 414 -12.47 4.59 8.91
N LEU A 415 -11.74 4.55 7.79
CA LEU A 415 -10.88 5.63 7.36
C LEU A 415 -11.71 6.53 6.46
N ALA A 416 -11.88 7.78 6.88
CA ALA A 416 -12.42 8.82 6.04
C ALA A 416 -11.30 9.60 5.36
N THR A 417 -11.50 9.92 4.08
CA THR A 417 -10.69 10.90 3.34
C THR A 417 -11.61 11.93 2.73
N GLN A 418 -11.30 13.21 2.93
CA GLN A 418 -12.07 14.32 2.36
C GLN A 418 -11.16 15.23 1.55
N ARG A 419 -11.64 15.68 0.39
CA ARG A 419 -10.98 16.68 -0.45
C ARG A 419 -11.72 17.99 -0.35
N TRP A 420 -10.99 19.06 -0.06
CA TRP A 420 -11.48 20.39 0.17
C TRP A 420 -10.89 21.36 -0.84
N LYS A 421 -11.67 22.39 -1.19
CA LYS A 421 -11.18 23.52 -1.99
C LYS A 421 -11.71 24.85 -1.46
N ARG A 422 -10.99 25.93 -1.77
CA ARG A 422 -11.45 27.31 -1.57
C ARG A 422 -11.19 28.15 -2.81
N LYS A 423 -11.98 29.21 -3.00
CA LYS A 423 -11.93 30.06 -4.21
C LYS A 423 -10.75 31.04 -4.23
N GLU A 424 -10.28 31.49 -3.07
CA GLU A 424 -9.23 32.51 -2.96
C GLU A 424 -8.20 32.16 -1.88
N SER A 425 -6.95 32.55 -2.12
CA SER A 425 -5.86 32.41 -1.16
C SER A 425 -5.82 33.63 -0.22
N GLY A 426 -6.23 33.46 1.05
CA GLY A 426 -5.84 34.38 2.12
C GLY A 426 -6.84 35.45 2.57
N GLY A 427 -8.15 35.30 2.31
CA GLY A 427 -9.17 36.09 3.00
C GLY A 427 -9.65 35.43 4.30
N ALA A 428 -9.98 36.24 5.32
CA ALA A 428 -10.62 35.74 6.55
C ALA A 428 -11.96 35.01 6.27
N ASP A 429 -12.59 35.30 5.13
CA ASP A 429 -13.85 34.71 4.66
C ASP A 429 -13.69 33.61 3.60
N ALA A 430 -12.46 33.17 3.30
CA ALA A 430 -12.22 32.15 2.28
C ALA A 430 -12.65 30.76 2.78
N GLN A 431 -13.95 30.46 2.65
CA GLN A 431 -14.57 29.26 3.16
C GLN A 431 -14.16 28.01 2.37
N TRP A 432 -13.73 26.98 3.11
CA TRP A 432 -13.52 25.64 2.56
C TRP A 432 -14.84 24.98 2.21
N THR A 433 -14.91 24.44 0.99
CA THR A 433 -16.02 23.63 0.48
C THR A 433 -15.54 22.22 0.23
N LEU A 434 -16.39 21.24 0.58
CA LEU A 434 -16.12 19.82 0.44
C LEU A 434 -16.39 19.39 -1.01
N VAL A 435 -15.42 18.76 -1.66
CA VAL A 435 -15.61 18.28 -3.04
C VAL A 435 -15.94 16.79 -3.05
N ALA A 436 -15.25 16.02 -2.22
CA ALA A 436 -15.47 14.59 -2.13
C ALA A 436 -15.22 14.10 -0.71
N HIS A 437 -16.01 13.12 -0.31
CA HIS A 437 -15.84 12.40 0.95
C HIS A 437 -15.87 10.90 0.66
N ARG A 438 -14.86 10.17 1.12
CA ARG A 438 -14.76 8.72 0.95
C ARG A 438 -14.59 8.06 2.30
N THR A 439 -15.23 6.92 2.50
CA THR A 439 -15.06 6.10 3.71
C THR A 439 -14.81 4.65 3.33
N ILE A 440 -13.85 4.04 4.01
CA ILE A 440 -13.50 2.64 3.80
C ILE A 440 -13.25 1.97 5.16
N PRO A 441 -13.69 0.73 5.40
CA PRO A 441 -13.30 -0.01 6.59
C PRO A 441 -11.78 -0.02 6.80
N PHE A 442 -11.36 0.38 8.00
CA PHE A 442 -9.97 0.54 8.41
C PHE A 442 -9.76 -0.07 9.79
N SER A 443 -10.03 -1.38 9.87
CA SER A 443 -9.98 -2.16 11.09
C SER A 443 -8.66 -2.95 11.19
N LEU A 444 -8.23 -3.22 12.42
CA LEU A 444 -6.97 -3.93 12.69
C LEU A 444 -6.96 -5.29 11.97
N ASN A 445 -6.01 -5.47 11.05
CA ASN A 445 -5.79 -6.71 10.30
C ASN A 445 -6.99 -7.23 9.48
N ALA A 446 -8.05 -6.44 9.27
CA ALA A 446 -9.21 -6.82 8.47
C ALA A 446 -9.27 -6.00 7.18
N GLY A 447 -9.55 -6.66 6.06
CA GLY A 447 -9.62 -6.00 4.76
C GLY A 447 -11.03 -5.52 4.43
N ALA A 448 -11.14 -4.28 3.96
CA ALA A 448 -12.37 -3.72 3.44
C ALA A 448 -12.92 -4.47 2.22
N MET A 449 -14.24 -4.68 2.23
CA MET A 449 -15.01 -5.25 1.10
C MET A 449 -15.90 -4.22 0.40
N ALA A 450 -16.13 -3.07 1.03
CA ALA A 450 -16.96 -2.00 0.52
C ALA A 450 -16.26 -0.65 0.72
N ILE A 451 -16.54 0.29 -0.17
CA ILE A 451 -16.14 1.69 -0.06
C ILE A 451 -17.38 2.56 -0.28
N LEU A 452 -17.51 3.63 0.49
CA LEU A 452 -18.51 4.67 0.24
C LEU A 452 -17.79 5.87 -0.38
N ARG A 453 -18.39 6.42 -1.44
CA ARG A 453 -17.90 7.63 -2.09
C ARG A 453 -19.04 8.62 -2.18
N CYS A 454 -18.82 9.85 -1.75
CA CYS A 454 -19.84 10.89 -1.70
C CYS A 454 -19.34 12.18 -2.36
N ASP A 455 -20.24 12.86 -3.03
CA ASP A 455 -20.09 14.22 -3.55
C ASP A 455 -21.36 15.05 -3.27
N CYS A 456 -21.49 16.21 -3.90
CA CYS A 456 -22.64 17.10 -3.69
C CYS A 456 -24.01 16.47 -3.99
N ARG A 457 -24.06 15.38 -4.78
CA ARG A 457 -25.32 14.71 -5.15
C ARG A 457 -25.79 13.72 -4.08
N GLY A 458 -24.86 13.13 -3.34
CA GLY A 458 -25.13 12.06 -2.39
C GLY A 458 -23.97 11.08 -2.29
N CYS A 459 -24.27 9.84 -1.92
CA CYS A 459 -23.29 8.78 -1.74
C CYS A 459 -23.59 7.57 -2.64
N VAL A 460 -22.52 6.93 -3.12
CA VAL A 460 -22.57 5.65 -3.85
C VAL A 460 -21.72 4.63 -3.10
N ALA A 461 -22.31 3.46 -2.84
CA ALA A 461 -21.62 2.34 -2.23
C ALA A 461 -21.02 1.44 -3.32
N GLY A 462 -19.70 1.27 -3.26
CA GLY A 462 -18.96 0.34 -4.10
C GLY A 462 -18.69 -0.97 -3.39
N LEU A 463 -19.21 -2.08 -3.90
CA LEU A 463 -18.79 -3.41 -3.47
C LEU A 463 -17.61 -3.88 -4.32
N ARG A 464 -16.57 -4.37 -3.64
CA ARG A 464 -15.37 -4.85 -4.30
C ARG A 464 -15.57 -6.15 -5.08
N THR A 465 -16.73 -6.79 -5.03
CA THR A 465 -17.06 -7.94 -5.89
C THR A 465 -17.09 -7.56 -7.38
N LEU A 466 -17.20 -6.27 -7.71
CA LEU A 466 -17.03 -5.74 -9.07
C LEU A 466 -15.56 -5.69 -9.51
N ASP A 467 -14.62 -5.77 -8.56
CA ASP A 467 -13.20 -5.99 -8.80
C ASP A 467 -12.77 -7.36 -8.26
N LYS A 468 -12.99 -8.41 -9.07
CA LYS A 468 -12.19 -9.66 -8.94
C LYS A 468 -10.68 -9.37 -8.98
N GLN A 469 -10.34 -8.17 -9.44
CA GLN A 469 -9.02 -7.59 -9.62
C GLN A 469 -8.88 -6.41 -8.64
N GLY A 470 -8.60 -6.67 -7.36
CA GLY A 470 -7.75 -5.69 -6.67
C GLY A 470 -6.52 -5.47 -7.57
N PRO A 471 -6.03 -4.23 -7.74
CA PRO A 471 -5.17 -3.82 -8.86
C PRO A 471 -4.29 -4.98 -9.30
N LEU A 472 -4.62 -5.52 -10.48
CA LEU A 472 -3.88 -6.59 -11.11
C LEU A 472 -2.79 -5.94 -11.95
N ASP A 473 -1.57 -6.44 -11.81
CA ASP A 473 -0.84 -7.00 -12.95
C ASP A 473 0.44 -7.67 -12.47
N MET A 474 0.33 -8.98 -12.20
CA MET A 474 1.44 -9.88 -12.48
C MET A 474 0.93 -10.83 -13.56
N PRO A 475 1.56 -10.85 -14.76
CA PRO A 475 1.07 -11.66 -15.86
C PRO A 475 0.96 -13.13 -15.46
N ASN A 476 -0.11 -13.75 -15.94
CA ASN A 476 -0.17 -15.20 -16.08
C ASN A 476 1.00 -15.60 -17.01
N PRO A 477 1.96 -16.42 -16.57
CA PRO A 477 3.13 -16.80 -17.40
C PRO A 477 2.77 -17.72 -18.59
N ALA A 478 1.48 -17.99 -18.79
CA ALA A 478 0.97 -18.86 -19.84
C ALA A 478 0.54 -18.10 -21.10
N SER A 479 0.84 -16.79 -21.20
CA SER A 479 0.66 -16.01 -22.44
C SER A 479 2.01 -15.65 -23.04
N ASP A 480 2.75 -16.68 -23.43
CA ASP A 480 3.63 -16.72 -24.60
C ASP A 480 3.44 -18.09 -25.27
#